data_AF-A0A353FGG9-F1
#
_entry.id   AF-A0A353FGG9-F1
#
_cell.length_a   1.000
_cell.length_b   1.000
_cell.length_c   1.000
_cell.angle_alpha   90.00
_cell.angle_beta   90.00
_cell.angle_gamma   90.00
#
_symmetry.space_group_name_H-M   'P 1'
#
loop_
_entity.id
_entity.type
_entity.pdbx_description
1 polymer ?
#
loop_
_entity_poly.entity_id
_entity_poly.type
_entity_poly.pdbx_seq_one_letter_code
_entity_poly.pdbx_strand_id
1 'polypeptide(L)'
;MASLYFRERSSEKEILDDFNLKDNDLSQNLKELERVNTLLGGYAPVLAMLERIKPELQKRPLVRITDVGCGGGDVLRRVHHWCQKNRINARLIGLDGNLH
;
A
#
# COMPACT_ATOMS: atom_id res chain seq x y z
N MET A 1 29.75 -13.28 -3.52
CA MET A 1 28.70 -12.43 -4.13
C MET A 1 27.51 -13.31 -4.42
N ALA A 2 26.34 -13.02 -3.85
CA ALA A 2 25.12 -13.72 -4.22
C ALA A 2 24.74 -13.32 -5.65
N SER A 3 24.63 -14.28 -6.56
CA SER A 3 24.09 -14.03 -7.90
C SER A 3 22.58 -13.90 -7.81
N LEU A 4 22.04 -12.74 -8.23
CA LEU A 4 20.60 -12.51 -8.32
C LEU A 4 20.02 -13.29 -9.51
N TYR A 5 19.28 -14.36 -9.24
CA TYR A 5 18.55 -15.14 -10.24
C TYR A 5 17.07 -14.74 -10.24
N PHE A 6 16.66 -13.93 -11.22
CA PHE A 6 15.27 -13.45 -11.34
C PHE A 6 14.31 -14.44 -12.03
N ARG A 7 14.78 -15.62 -12.44
CA ARG A 7 13.93 -16.64 -13.09
C ARG A 7 13.20 -17.54 -12.10
N GLU A 8 13.72 -17.66 -10.89
CA GLU A 8 13.21 -18.59 -9.88
C GLU A 8 12.83 -17.81 -8.62
N ARG A 9 11.77 -18.24 -7.95
CA ARG A 9 11.36 -17.66 -6.68
C ARG A 9 12.39 -18.01 -5.62
N SER A 10 12.88 -17.01 -4.88
CA SER A 10 13.74 -17.25 -3.72
C SER A 10 12.97 -18.03 -2.64
N SER A 11 13.62 -19.03 -2.04
CA SER A 11 13.12 -19.74 -0.87
C SER A 11 13.63 -19.17 0.45
N GLU A 12 14.44 -18.10 0.41
CA GLU A 12 14.87 -17.40 1.61
C GLU A 12 13.66 -16.74 2.28
N LYS A 13 13.65 -16.75 3.62
CA LYS A 13 12.59 -16.09 4.38
C LYS A 13 12.67 -14.58 4.16
N GLU A 14 11.52 -13.96 3.92
CA GLU A 14 11.44 -12.51 3.85
C GLU A 14 11.67 -11.94 5.25
N ILE A 15 12.53 -10.91 5.33
CA ILE A 15 12.86 -10.28 6.61
C ILE A 15 11.61 -9.63 7.22
N LEU A 16 10.76 -8.99 6.40
CA LEU A 16 9.52 -8.34 6.83
C LEU A 16 8.46 -9.31 7.37
N ASP A 17 8.60 -10.62 7.16
CA ASP A 17 7.71 -11.64 7.74
C ASP A 17 8.09 -11.99 9.20
N ASP A 18 9.17 -11.43 9.74
CA ASP A 18 9.50 -11.58 11.17
C ASP A 18 8.72 -10.57 12.02
N PHE A 19 7.57 -11.00 12.54
CA PHE A 19 6.74 -10.20 13.45
C PHE A 19 7.41 -9.84 14.79
N ASN A 20 8.64 -10.31 15.06
CA ASN A 20 9.44 -9.88 16.21
C ASN A 20 10.41 -8.74 15.87
N LEU A 21 10.43 -8.26 14.63
CA LEU A 21 11.17 -7.06 14.24
C LEU A 21 10.74 -5.90 15.15
N LYS A 22 11.72 -5.28 15.81
CA LYS A 22 11.47 -4.18 16.74
C LYS A 22 10.78 -3.03 16.01
N ASP A 23 9.65 -2.57 16.56
CA ASP A 23 8.74 -1.57 15.99
C ASP A 23 9.44 -0.33 15.39
N ASN A 24 10.55 0.11 15.98
CA ASN A 24 11.28 1.29 15.53
C ASN A 24 11.90 1.13 14.13
N ASP A 25 12.51 -0.02 13.84
CA ASP A 25 13.19 -0.23 12.55
C ASP A 25 12.16 -0.39 11.43
N LEU A 26 11.09 -1.15 11.68
CA LEU A 26 9.99 -1.30 10.74
C LEU A 26 9.31 0.04 10.45
N SER A 27 9.01 0.82 11.50
CA SER A 27 8.40 2.15 11.35
C SER A 27 9.28 3.11 10.55
N GLN A 28 10.59 3.09 10.77
CA GLN A 28 11.52 3.92 10.01
C GLN A 28 11.58 3.48 8.54
N ASN A 29 11.66 2.17 8.28
CA ASN A 29 11.65 1.61 6.93
C ASN A 29 10.36 1.99 6.17
N LEU A 30 9.19 1.94 6.82
CA LEU A 30 7.92 2.34 6.22
C LEU A 30 7.88 3.84 5.86
N LYS A 31 8.46 4.71 6.70
CA LYS A 31 8.60 6.14 6.39
C LYS A 31 9.53 6.38 5.21
N GLU A 32 10.62 5.64 5.13
CA GLU A 32 11.55 5.71 4.00
C GLU A 32 10.92 5.19 2.71
N LEU A 33 10.18 4.09 2.79
CA LEU A 33 9.40 3.55 1.69
C LEU A 33 8.35 4.57 1.20
N GLU A 34 7.63 5.25 2.09
CA GLU A 34 6.70 6.32 1.73
C GLU A 34 7.41 7.45 0.95
N ARG A 35 8.64 7.82 1.34
CA ARG A 35 9.44 8.80 0.60
C ARG A 35 9.81 8.29 -0.78
N VAL A 36 10.29 7.05 -0.89
CA VAL A 36 10.63 6.42 -2.17
C VAL A 36 9.41 6.35 -3.08
N ASN A 37 8.27 5.87 -2.58
CA ASN A 37 7.01 5.80 -3.32
C ASN A 37 6.55 7.18 -3.77
N THR A 38 6.72 8.21 -2.95
CA THR A 38 6.38 9.58 -3.32
C THR A 38 7.29 10.13 -4.43
N LEU A 39 8.60 9.90 -4.34
CA LEU A 39 9.58 10.43 -5.29
C LEU A 39 9.58 9.69 -6.64
N LEU A 40 9.41 8.37 -6.61
CA LEU A 40 9.46 7.51 -7.80
C LEU A 40 8.08 7.22 -8.40
N GLY A 41 7.01 7.78 -7.82
CA GLY A 41 5.65 7.62 -8.32
C GLY A 41 5.01 6.26 -8.03
N GLY A 42 5.42 5.59 -6.95
CA GLY A 42 4.92 4.27 -6.53
C GLY A 42 3.40 4.18 -6.37
N TYR A 43 2.71 5.31 -6.12
CA TYR A 43 1.25 5.36 -6.03
C TYR A 43 0.53 5.48 -7.38
N ALA A 44 1.24 5.87 -8.45
CA ALA A 44 0.63 6.17 -9.74
C ALA A 44 -0.16 4.99 -10.33
N PRO A 45 0.32 3.72 -10.26
CA PRO A 45 -0.45 2.59 -10.79
C PRO A 45 -1.79 2.40 -10.09
N VAL A 46 -1.83 2.54 -8.77
CA VAL A 46 -3.06 2.40 -7.97
C VAL A 46 -4.05 3.51 -8.33
N LEU A 47 -3.59 4.76 -8.36
CA LEU A 47 -4.46 5.90 -8.70
C LEU A 47 -4.95 5.85 -10.15
N ALA A 48 -4.12 5.39 -11.08
CA ALA A 48 -4.51 5.20 -12.49
C ALA A 48 -5.60 4.12 -12.62
N MET A 49 -5.50 3.03 -11.87
CA MET A 49 -6.54 2.00 -11.82
C MET A 49 -7.85 2.57 -11.29
N LEU A 50 -7.79 3.33 -10.17
CA LEU A 50 -8.97 3.97 -9.60
C LEU A 50 -9.64 4.96 -10.56
N GLU A 51 -8.86 5.73 -11.32
CA GLU A 51 -9.40 6.64 -12.33
C GLU A 51 -10.13 5.89 -13.45
N ARG A 52 -9.64 4.71 -13.85
CA ARG A 52 -10.30 3.87 -14.87
C ARG A 52 -11.65 3.33 -14.43
N ILE A 53 -11.82 3.00 -13.14
CA ILE A 53 -13.07 2.45 -12.58
C ILE A 53 -13.94 3.49 -11.86
N LYS A 54 -13.54 4.77 -11.92
CA LYS A 54 -14.22 5.86 -11.24
C LYS A 54 -15.71 5.97 -11.58
N PRO A 55 -16.16 5.84 -12.85
CA PRO A 55 -17.59 5.90 -13.17
C PRO A 55 -18.42 4.85 -12.43
N GLU A 56 -17.88 3.66 -12.19
CA GLU A 56 -18.52 2.58 -11.45
C GLU A 56 -18.54 2.87 -9.94
N LEU A 57 -17.46 3.46 -9.42
CA LEU A 57 -17.38 3.83 -8.01
C LEU A 57 -18.38 4.94 -7.65
N GLN A 58 -18.57 5.94 -8.51
CA GLN A 58 -19.50 7.05 -8.29
C GLN A 58 -20.98 6.62 -8.28
N LYS A 59 -21.31 5.48 -8.88
CA LYS A 59 -22.68 4.92 -8.85
C LYS A 59 -23.01 4.26 -7.51
N ARG A 60 -22.02 4.03 -6.64
CA ARG A 60 -22.21 3.31 -5.38
C ARG A 60 -22.49 4.32 -4.25
N PRO A 61 -23.46 4.03 -3.36
CA PRO A 61 -23.72 4.88 -2.19
C PRO A 61 -22.56 4.84 -1.17
N LEU A 62 -21.83 3.73 -1.12
CA LEU A 62 -20.62 3.56 -0.31
C LEU A 62 -19.68 2.57 -1.02
N VAL A 63 -18.42 2.97 -1.18
CA VAL A 63 -17.33 2.12 -1.64
C VAL A 63 -16.55 1.61 -0.43
N ARG A 64 -16.21 0.33 -0.39
CA ARG A 64 -15.34 -0.24 0.65
C ARG A 64 -14.07 -0.76 -0.03
N ILE A 65 -12.91 -0.30 0.45
CA ILE A 65 -11.61 -0.71 -0.06
C ILE A 65 -10.82 -1.25 1.13
N THR A 66 -10.29 -2.46 0.97
CA THR A 66 -9.41 -3.10 1.95
C THR A 66 -8.02 -3.24 1.33
N ASP A 67 -7.00 -2.83 2.07
CA ASP A 67 -5.59 -3.01 1.73
C ASP A 67 -4.98 -4.05 2.69
N VAL A 68 -4.42 -5.12 2.14
CA VAL A 68 -3.90 -6.28 2.90
C VAL A 68 -2.38 -6.26 2.79
N GLY A 69 -1.70 -6.21 3.94
CA GLY A 69 -0.30 -5.82 4.01
C GLY A 69 -0.14 -4.31 3.80
N CYS A 70 -0.96 -3.51 4.49
CA CYS A 70 -1.03 -2.07 4.26
C CYS A 70 0.21 -1.30 4.76
N GLY A 71 1.08 -1.94 5.56
CA GLY A 71 2.25 -1.33 6.16
C GLY A 71 1.92 0.01 6.82
N GLY A 72 2.63 1.07 6.43
CA GLY A 72 2.42 2.43 6.94
C GLY A 72 1.14 3.14 6.46
N GLY A 73 0.26 2.43 5.73
CA GLY A 73 -1.02 2.94 5.25
C GLY A 73 -0.93 4.13 4.29
N ASP A 74 0.23 4.36 3.68
CA ASP A 74 0.50 5.45 2.75
C ASP A 74 -0.36 5.32 1.48
N VAL A 75 -0.53 4.11 0.95
CA VAL A 75 -1.48 3.83 -0.16
C VAL A 75 -2.90 4.24 0.22
N LEU A 76 -3.42 3.78 1.36
CA LEU A 76 -4.77 4.14 1.83
C LEU A 76 -4.94 5.65 2.02
N ARG A 77 -3.91 6.36 2.54
CA ARG A 77 -3.93 7.83 2.65
C ARG A 77 -4.02 8.50 1.28
N ARG A 78 -3.33 8.00 0.26
CA ARG A 78 -3.42 8.51 -1.12
C ARG A 78 -4.79 8.22 -1.75
N VAL A 79 -5.32 7.01 -1.56
CA VAL A 79 -6.66 6.62 -2.01
C VAL A 79 -7.73 7.49 -1.35
N HIS A 80 -7.61 7.77 -0.05
CA HIS A 80 -8.53 8.67 0.67
C HIS A 80 -8.62 10.05 0.01
N HIS A 81 -7.46 10.69 -0.24
CA HIS A 81 -7.41 11.99 -0.90
C HIS A 81 -7.99 11.94 -2.31
N TRP A 82 -7.71 10.87 -3.07
CA TRP A 82 -8.29 10.69 -4.40
C TRP A 82 -9.81 10.52 -4.33
N CYS A 83 -10.36 9.75 -3.39
CA CYS A 83 -11.79 9.60 -3.18
C CYS A 83 -12.45 10.94 -2.82
N GLN A 84 -11.86 11.71 -1.90
CA GLN A 84 -12.34 13.05 -1.53
C GLN A 84 -12.40 13.98 -2.73
N LYS A 85 -11.31 14.05 -3.52
CA LYS A 85 -11.24 14.88 -4.73
C LYS A 85 -12.32 14.50 -5.76
N ASN A 86 -12.68 13.22 -5.83
CA ASN A 86 -13.64 12.69 -6.80
C ASN A 86 -15.07 12.54 -6.25
N ARG A 87 -15.33 13.03 -5.04
CA ARG A 87 -16.63 12.94 -4.33
C ARG A 87 -17.14 11.51 -4.21
N ILE A 88 -16.24 10.57 -3.95
CA ILE A 88 -16.57 9.16 -3.72
C ILE A 88 -16.65 8.93 -2.22
N ASN A 89 -17.82 8.51 -1.73
CA ASN A 89 -17.99 8.09 -0.35
C ASN A 89 -17.32 6.72 -0.15
N ALA A 90 -16.16 6.70 0.52
CA ALA A 90 -15.35 5.51 0.69
C ALA A 90 -15.05 5.22 2.17
N ARG A 91 -15.17 3.94 2.55
CA ARG A 91 -14.62 3.39 3.79
C ARG A 91 -13.37 2.58 3.46
N LEU A 92 -12.25 2.99 4.04
CA LEU A 92 -10.95 2.38 3.82
C LEU A 92 -10.54 1.56 5.05
N ILE A 93 -10.02 0.35 4.83
CA ILE A 93 -9.61 -0.58 5.88
C ILE A 93 -8.21 -1.08 5.56
N GLY A 94 -7.28 -0.89 6.48
CA GLY A 94 -5.95 -1.50 6.41
C GLY A 94 -5.91 -2.74 7.29
N LEU A 95 -5.29 -3.81 6.78
CA LEU A 95 -4.97 -5.01 7.52
C LEU A 95 -3.47 -5.24 7.40
N ASP A 96 -2.77 -5.28 8.53
CA ASP A 96 -1.35 -5.64 8.59
C ASP A 96 -1.13 -6.72 9.65
N GLY A 97 -0.12 -7.57 9.43
CA GLY A 97 0.25 -8.61 10.39
C GLY A 97 1.14 -8.08 11.51
N ASN A 98 1.81 -6.95 11.31
CA ASN A 98 2.62 -6.29 12.31
C ASN A 98 1.75 -5.46 13.26
N LEU A 99 2.11 -5.47 14.55
CA LEU A 99 1.57 -4.50 15.49
C LEU A 99 2.19 -3.15 15.18
N HIS A 100 1.35 -2.13 15.00
CA HIS A 100 1.73 -0.75 14.72
C HIS A 100 1.41 0.16 15.90
#